data_AF-A0A350D404-F1
#
_entry.id   AF-A0A350D404-F1
#
_cell.length_a   1.000
_cell.length_b   1.000
_cell.length_c   1.000
_cell.angle_alpha   90.00
_cell.angle_beta   90.00
_cell.angle_gamma   90.00
#
_symmetry.space_group_name_H-M   'P 1'
#
loop_
_entity.id
_entity.type
_entity.pdbx_description
1 polymer ?
#
loop_
_entity_poly.entity_id
_entity_poly.type
_entity_poly.pdbx_seq_one_letter_code
_entity_poly.pdbx_strand_id
1 'polypeptide(L)' 'MMKIVSVEFYAGSSGQEKPLAVYAEGKRYLVEKVISKKRIMDSRSGQIKEVFKCLLAGGEIVKIEKELLAGQNQAGG' A
#
# COMPACT_ATOMS: atom_id res chain seq x y z
N MET A 1 -12.21 5.04 -12.56
CA MET A 1 -11.02 4.76 -11.72
C MET A 1 -11.52 4.61 -10.30
N MET A 2 -11.47 3.40 -9.74
CA MET A 2 -11.95 3.10 -8.38
C MET A 2 -11.25 4.00 -7.34
N LYS A 3 -12.02 4.71 -6.52
CA LYS A 3 -11.47 5.59 -5.47
C LYS A 3 -11.25 4.78 -4.20
N ILE A 4 -10.00 4.38 -3.97
CA ILE A 4 -9.61 3.68 -2.75
C ILE A 4 -9.71 4.64 -1.57
N VAL A 5 -10.45 4.22 -0.54
CA VAL A 5 -10.63 4.95 0.72
C VAL A 5 -9.58 4.52 1.74
N SER A 6 -9.32 3.21 1.85
CA SER A 6 -8.31 2.66 2.73
C SER A 6 -7.78 1.32 2.20
N VAL A 7 -6.65 0.88 2.77
CA VAL A 7 -6.00 -0.37 2.39
C VAL A 7 -5.66 -1.15 3.65
N GLU A 8 -6.04 -2.41 3.68
CA GLU A 8 -5.58 -3.39 4.65
C GLU A 8 -4.24 -3.97 4.19
N PHE A 9 -3.31 -4.11 5.13
CA PHE A 9 -2.04 -4.76 4.92
C PHE A 9 -1.92 -5.96 5.86
N TYR A 10 -1.20 -7.00 5.42
CA TYR A 10 -0.82 -8.08 6.33
C TYR A 10 0.13 -7.55 7.41
N ALA A 11 -0.12 -7.90 8.67
CA ALA A 11 0.79 -7.66 9.77
C ALA A 11 2.03 -8.57 9.60
N GLY A 12 3.14 -7.99 9.13
CA GLY A 12 4.39 -8.71 8.90
C GLY A 12 5.36 -8.52 10.06
N SER A 13 5.95 -9.62 10.57
CA SER A 13 6.97 -9.61 11.64
C SER A 13 8.33 -9.03 11.22
N SER A 14 8.57 -8.80 9.92
CA SER A 14 9.86 -8.34 9.36
C SER A 14 9.76 -7.08 8.49
N GLY A 15 8.69 -6.30 8.63
CA GLY A 15 8.59 -4.97 7.99
C GLY A 15 8.30 -4.97 6.48
N GLN A 16 7.85 -6.10 5.91
CA GLN A 16 7.36 -6.15 4.53
C GLN A 16 5.84 -6.38 4.48
N GLU A 17 5.09 -5.33 4.80
CA GLU A 17 3.63 -5.34 4.77
C GLU A 17 3.12 -5.33 3.31
N LYS A 18 2.51 -6.44 2.88
CA LYS A 18 1.89 -6.58 1.55
C LYS A 18 0.40 -6.18 1.63
N PRO A 19 -0.16 -5.50 0.60
CA PRO A 19 -1.59 -5.22 0.55
C PRO A 19 -2.41 -6.52 0.59
N LEU A 20 -3.39 -6.58 1.49
CA LEU A 20 -4.34 -7.68 1.67
C LEU A 20 -5.67 -7.37 0.99
N ALA A 21 -6.22 -6.17 1.23
CA ALA A 21 -7.49 -5.76 0.66
C ALA A 21 -7.53 -4.24 0.50
N VAL A 22 -8.37 -3.78 -0.41
CA VAL A 22 -8.69 -2.37 -0.59
C VAL A 22 -10.16 -2.13 -0.28
N TYR A 23 -10.45 -1.00 0.35
CA TYR A 23 -11.82 -0.52 0.56
C TYR A 23 -12.10 0.60 -0.42
N ALA A 24 -13.13 0.44 -1.25
CA ALA A 24 -13.64 1.51 -2.10
C ALA A 24 -15.16 1.40 -2.17
N GLU A 25 -15.83 2.55 -2.28
CA GLU A 25 -17.28 2.61 -2.47
C GLU A 25 -18.08 1.80 -1.42
N GLY A 26 -17.58 1.78 -0.18
CA GLY A 26 -18.18 1.02 0.92
C GLY A 26 -18.02 -0.51 0.82
N LYS A 27 -17.24 -1.00 -0.15
CA LYS A 27 -16.99 -2.44 -0.37
C LYS A 27 -15.53 -2.79 -0.14
N ARG A 28 -15.31 -4.03 0.28
CA ARG A 28 -14.00 -4.62 0.49
C ARG A 28 -13.63 -5.52 -0.69
N TYR A 29 -12.47 -5.28 -1.28
CA TYR A 29 -11.94 -6.06 -2.40
C TYR A 29 -10.61 -6.70 -2.00
N LEU A 30 -10.56 -8.04 -2.05
CA LEU A 30 -9.34 -8.78 -1.77
C LEU A 30 -8.31 -8.56 -2.88
N VAL A 31 -7.06 -8.38 -2.47
CA VAL A 31 -5.90 -8.40 -3.36
C VAL A 31 -5.56 -9.85 -3.63
N GLU A 32 -5.68 -10.26 -4.89
CA GLU A 32 -5.33 -11.61 -5.33
C GLU A 32 -3.83 -11.71 -5.58
N LYS A 33 -3.25 -10.70 -6.24
CA LYS A 33 -1.83 -10.71 -6.59
C LYS A 33 -1.23 -9.31 -6.59
N VAL A 34 -0.06 -9.16 -5.98
CA VAL A 34 0.79 -7.98 -6.18
C VAL A 34 1.57 -8.19 -7.48
N ILE A 35 1.24 -7.41 -8.52
CA ILE A 35 1.89 -7.45 -9.84
C ILE A 35 3.28 -6.82 -9.77
N SER A 36 3.40 -5.68 -9.07
CA SER A 36 4.70 -5.05 -8.84
C SER A 36 4.71 -4.21 -7.57
N LYS A 37 5.91 -4.02 -7.03
CA LYS A 37 6.21 -3.16 -5.89
C LYS A 37 7.40 -2.28 -6.24
N LYS A 38 7.29 -0.98 -6.01
CA LYS A 38 8.39 -0.01 -6.24
C LYS A 38 8.43 1.00 -5.10
N ARG A 39 9.63 1.45 -4.74
CA ARG A 39 9.82 2.62 -3.88
C ARG A 39 10.15 3.81 -4.76
N ILE A 40 9.45 4.91 -4.53
CA ILE A 40 9.70 6.18 -5.21
C ILE A 40 9.96 7.24 -4.16
N MET A 41 10.94 8.12 -4.43
CA MET A 41 11.12 9.33 -3.66
C MET A 41 10.41 10.45 -4.41
N ASP A 42 9.48 11.10 -3.74
CA ASP A 42 8.87 12.33 -4.23
C ASP A 42 9.92 13.43 -4.16
N SER A 43 10.41 13.90 -5.31
CA SER A 43 11.48 14.90 -5.40
C SER A 43 11.08 16.28 -4.87
N ARG A 44 9.77 16.54 -4.71
CA ARG A 44 9.23 17.83 -4.29
C ARG A 44 9.08 17.91 -2.77
N SER A 45 8.67 16.80 -2.14
CA SER A 45 8.47 16.70 -0.69
C SER A 45 9.61 15.96 0.04
N GLY A 46 10.50 15.28 -0.69
CA GLY A 46 11.52 14.40 -0.13
C GLY A 46 10.97 13.09 0.47
N GLN A 47 9.66 12.89 0.43
CA GLN A 47 9.01 11.74 1.05
C GLN A 47 9.22 10.47 0.22
N ILE A 48 9.46 9.35 0.90
CA ILE A 48 9.53 8.05 0.25
C ILE A 48 8.14 7.43 0.28
N LYS A 49 7.68 6.91 -0.86
CA LYS A 49 6.42 6.18 -0.98
C LYS A 49 6.66 4.80 -1.57
N GLU A 50 5.98 3.80 -1.05
CA GLU A 50 5.83 2.49 -1.67
C GLU A 50 4.60 2.47 -2.56
N VAL A 51 4.81 2.12 -3.82
CA VAL A 51 3.76 1.97 -4.82
C VAL A 51 3.61 0.50 -5.16
N PHE A 52 2.39 -0.01 -4.98
CA PHE A 52 2.00 -1.36 -5.34
C PHE A 52 1.05 -1.31 -6.53
N LYS A 53 1.28 -2.18 -7.51
CA LYS A 53 0.29 -2.49 -8.55
C LYS A 53 -0.30 -3.85 -8.21
N CYS A 54 -1.61 -3.89 -7.99
CA CYS A 54 -2.31 -5.08 -7.48
C CYS A 54 -3.42 -5.50 -8.42
N LEU A 55 -3.60 -6.81 -8.57
CA LEU A 55 -4.78 -7.44 -9.13
C LEU A 55 -5.75 -7.75 -7.99
N LEU A 56 -6.98 -7.28 -8.11
CA LEU A 56 -8.08 -7.61 -7.20
C LEU A 56 -8.75 -8.90 -7.65
N ALA A 57 -9.41 -9.61 -6.73
CA ALA A 57 -10.14 -10.86 -7.02
C ALA A 57 -11.25 -10.71 -8.09
N GLY A 58 -11.67 -9.47 -8.39
CA GLY A 58 -12.61 -9.16 -9.48
C GLY A 58 -11.95 -8.96 -10.84
N GLY A 59 -10.63 -9.17 -10.98
CA GLY A 59 -9.86 -8.94 -12.20
C GLY A 59 -9.40 -7.49 -12.43
N GLU A 60 -9.83 -6.55 -11.60
CA GLU A 60 -9.44 -5.14 -11.70
C GLU A 60 -8.01 -4.92 -11.21
N ILE A 61 -7.26 -4.06 -11.92
CA ILE A 61 -5.90 -3.67 -11.53
C ILE A 61 -5.93 -2.29 -10.90
N VAL A 62 -5.42 -2.19 -9.68
CA VAL A 62 -5.35 -0.93 -8.91
C VAL A 62 -3.92 -0.56 -8.53
N LYS A 63 -3.70 0.74 -8.32
CA LYS A 63 -2.46 1.30 -7.78
C LYS A 63 -2.71 1.71 -6.33
N ILE A 64 -1.87 1.22 -5.43
CA ILE A 64 -1.88 1.57 -4.01
C ILE A 64 -0.61 2.33 -3.68
N GLU A 65 -0.74 3.46 -3.02
CA GLU A 65 0.39 4.25 -2.54
C GLU A 65 0.40 4.23 -1.01
N LYS A 66 1.54 3.89 -0.43
CA LYS A 66 1.79 3.90 1.00
C LYS A 66 2.96 4.84 1.28
N GLU A 67 2.73 5.88 2.06
CA GLU A 67 3.81 6.76 2.51
C GLU A 67 4.68 6.01 3.53
N LEU A 68 5.99 6.00 3.28
CA LEU A 68 6.97 5.58 4.26
C LEU A 68 7.42 6.85 4.99
N LEU A 69 6.93 7.03 6.21
CA LEU A 69 7.44 8.10 7.07
C LEU A 69 8.96 7.89 7.22
N ALA A 70 9.74 8.82 6.67
CA ALA A 70 11.18 8.87 6.87
C ALA A 70 11.42 9.31 8.32
N GLY A 71 11.55 8.33 9.22
CA GLY A 71 11.89 8.56 10.63
C GLY A 71 10.84 8.05 11.60
N GLN A 72 10.89 6.76 11.92
CA GLN A 72 10.73 6.34 13.31
C GLN A 72 12.13 6.07 13.85
N ASN A 73 12.82 7.15 14.24
CA ASN A 73 13.72 7.07 15.38
C ASN A 73 12.94 7.67 16.54
N GLN A 74 13.05 7.07 17.73
CA GLN A 74 12.38 7.38 19.01
C GLN A 74 11.08 6.60 19.29
N ALA A 75 11.18 5.46 19.99
CA ALA A 75 10.97 5.43 21.46
C ALA A 75 10.83 3.98 21.97
N GLY A 76 11.64 3.66 22.98
CA GLY A 76 11.54 2.46 23.82
C GLY A 76 12.91 1.82 23.97
N GLY A 77 13.58 1.87 25.11
CA GLY A 77 13.30 2.36 26.46
C GLY A 77 14.40 1.78 27.34
#